data_AF-A0AA34SFK8-F1
#
_entry.id   AF-A0AA34SFK8-F1
#
_cell.length_a   1.000
_cell.length_b   1.000
_cell.length_c   1.000
_cell.angle_alpha   90.00
_cell.angle_beta   90.00
_cell.angle_gamma   90.00
#
_symmetry.space_group_name_H-M   'P 1'
#
loop_
_entity.id
_entity.type
_entity.pdbx_description
1 polymer ?
#
loop_
_entity_poly.entity_id
_entity_poly.type
_entity_poly.pdbx_seq_one_letter_code
_entity_poly.pdbx_strand_id
1 'polypeptide(L)'
;MPTLAELMKKHNVTPMQSPSAGPRSKLLVQAERMLSTIDTYKDVSELNGDTTQYWWAPQSVDGKRRLSARYGGKVVEGFITYADNSLEGVRDALQNFHAIIKDSTDETWAAEEERRRKK
;
A
#
# COMPACT_ATOMS: atom_id res chain seq x y z
N MET A 1 39.04 10.21 -2.60
CA MET A 1 37.96 10.46 -1.62
C MET A 1 37.39 9.12 -1.22
N PRO A 2 37.16 8.85 0.08
CA PRO A 2 36.58 7.59 0.50
C PRO A 2 35.12 7.51 0.03
N THR A 3 34.72 6.32 -0.40
CA THR A 3 33.34 5.98 -0.74
C THR A 3 32.48 5.87 0.52
N LEU A 4 31.16 5.96 0.35
CA LEU A 4 30.21 5.82 1.47
C LEU A 4 30.37 4.46 2.19
N ALA A 5 30.66 3.39 1.44
CA ALA A 5 30.89 2.06 2.00
C ALA A 5 32.15 2.01 2.88
N GLU A 6 33.22 2.69 2.48
CA GLU A 6 34.46 2.79 3.25
C GLU A 6 34.27 3.60 4.54
N LEU A 7 33.46 4.65 4.49
CA LEU A 7 33.09 5.43 5.69
C LEU A 7 32.22 4.61 6.65
N MET A 8 31.22 3.88 6.16
CA MET A 8 30.38 3.02 7.01
C MET A 8 31.20 1.95 7.74
N LYS A 9 32.12 1.30 7.03
CA LYS A 9 33.06 0.33 7.62
C LYS A 9 33.98 0.97 8.67
N LYS A 10 34.48 2.18 8.39
CA LYS A 10 35.33 2.95 9.33
C LYS A 10 34.60 3.32 10.62
N HIS A 11 33.29 3.49 10.57
CA HIS A 11 32.45 3.84 11.72
C HIS A 11 31.75 2.64 12.36
N ASN A 12 32.17 1.40 12.05
CA ASN A 12 31.55 0.16 12.54
C ASN A 12 30.04 0.07 12.29
N VAL A 13 29.54 0.78 11.28
CA VAL A 13 28.15 0.71 10.85
C VAL A 13 28.03 -0.49 9.92
N THR A 14 27.43 -1.56 10.43
CA THR A 14 27.04 -2.70 9.59
C THR A 14 25.68 -2.33 8.98
N PRO A 15 25.55 -2.19 7.65
CA PRO A 15 24.25 -1.98 7.04
C PRO A 15 23.38 -3.18 7.39
N MET A 16 22.44 -2.97 8.30
CA MET A 16 21.45 -3.98 8.62
C MET A 16 20.65 -4.18 7.34
N GLN A 17 20.66 -5.39 6.76
CA GLN A 17 19.61 -5.76 5.83
C GLN A 17 18.32 -5.60 6.62
N SER A 18 17.56 -4.53 6.35
CA SER A 18 16.24 -4.38 6.94
C SER A 18 15.52 -5.70 6.70
N PRO A 19 14.92 -6.35 7.70
CA PRO A 19 14.12 -7.54 7.46
C PRO A 19 13.13 -7.14 6.37
N SER A 20 13.32 -7.63 5.15
CA SER A 20 12.50 -7.20 4.04
C SER A 20 11.19 -7.94 4.23
N ALA A 21 10.30 -7.37 5.04
CA ALA A 21 8.90 -7.73 4.99
C ALA A 21 8.54 -7.75 3.51
N GLY A 22 8.17 -8.93 3.01
CA GLY A 22 7.86 -9.13 1.61
C GLY A 22 6.77 -8.15 1.16
N PRO A 23 6.60 -7.94 -0.15
CA PRO A 23 5.54 -7.07 -0.68
C PRO A 23 4.17 -7.38 -0.08
N ARG A 24 3.84 -8.67 0.08
CA ARG A 24 2.64 -9.15 0.74
C ARG A 24 2.49 -8.60 2.16
N SER A 25 3.49 -8.82 3.01
CA SER A 25 3.46 -8.37 4.40
C SER A 25 3.35 -6.84 4.50
N LYS A 26 4.07 -6.10 3.65
CA LYS A 26 3.95 -4.63 3.57
C LYS A 26 2.55 -4.17 3.16
N LEU A 27 1.97 -4.82 2.16
CA LEU A 27 0.61 -4.53 1.71
C LEU A 27 -0.43 -4.87 2.78
N LEU A 28 -0.25 -5.97 3.51
CA LEU A 28 -1.15 -6.37 4.59
C LEU A 28 -1.19 -5.32 5.70
N VAL A 29 -0.03 -4.86 6.16
CA VAL A 29 0.07 -3.78 7.16
C VAL A 29 -0.57 -2.48 6.67
N GLN A 30 -0.40 -2.14 5.39
CA GLN A 30 -1.05 -0.96 4.82
C GLN A 30 -2.57 -1.14 4.74
N ALA A 31 -3.07 -2.32 4.35
CA ALA A 31 -4.50 -2.61 4.31
C ALA A 31 -5.13 -2.49 5.71
N GLU A 32 -4.48 -3.04 6.74
CA GLU A 32 -4.90 -2.91 8.15
C GLU A 32 -4.92 -1.43 8.60
N ARG A 33 -3.93 -0.63 8.18
CA ARG A 33 -3.92 0.81 8.43
C ARG A 33 -5.08 1.52 7.73
N MET A 34 -5.40 1.16 6.49
CA MET A 34 -6.51 1.77 5.75
C MET A 34 -7.85 1.43 6.43
N LEU A 35 -8.03 0.18 6.83
CA LEU A 35 -9.22 -0.30 7.54
C LEU A 35 -9.39 0.38 8.90
N SER A 36 -8.33 0.41 9.72
CA SER A 36 -8.39 1.11 11.01
C SER A 36 -8.61 2.62 10.86
N THR A 37 -8.12 3.24 9.78
CA THR A 37 -8.39 4.67 9.52
C THR A 37 -9.86 4.89 9.18
N ILE A 38 -10.43 4.14 8.22
CA ILE A 38 -11.84 4.33 7.82
C ILE A 38 -12.82 3.98 8.94
N ASP A 39 -12.43 3.13 9.89
CA ASP A 39 -13.19 2.84 11.11
C ASP A 39 -13.36 4.06 12.03
N THR A 40 -12.46 5.05 11.93
CA THR A 40 -12.57 6.28 12.71
C THR A 40 -13.49 7.32 12.08
N TYR A 41 -13.80 7.18 10.79
CA TYR A 41 -14.59 8.15 10.04
C TYR A 41 -16.08 7.95 10.29
N LYS A 42 -16.79 9.07 10.39
CA LYS A 42 -18.24 9.15 10.64
C LYS A 42 -19.00 9.69 9.43
N ASP A 43 -18.33 10.49 8.61
CA ASP A 43 -18.91 11.11 7.43
C ASP A 43 -18.09 10.83 6.15
N VAL A 44 -18.78 10.79 5.01
CA VAL A 44 -18.17 10.54 3.69
C VAL A 44 -17.19 11.66 3.30
N SER A 45 -17.39 12.88 3.80
CA SER A 45 -16.48 14.01 3.54
C SER A 45 -15.08 13.81 4.13
N GLU A 46 -14.92 12.98 5.16
CA GLU A 46 -13.63 12.65 5.78
C GLU A 46 -12.74 11.78 4.87
N LEU A 47 -13.34 11.12 3.88
CA LEU A 47 -12.59 10.42 2.84
C LEU A 47 -11.93 11.39 1.85
N ASN A 48 -12.32 12.66 1.84
CA ASN A 48 -11.69 13.66 1.00
C ASN A 48 -10.33 14.07 1.56
N GLY A 49 -9.42 14.47 0.69
CA GLY A 49 -8.13 15.01 1.09
C GLY A 49 -7.43 15.70 -0.05
N ASP A 50 -6.20 16.15 0.20
CA ASP A 50 -5.41 16.85 -0.82
C ASP A 50 -4.44 15.93 -1.56
N THR A 51 -4.17 14.75 -1.00
CA THR A 51 -3.14 13.82 -1.51
C THR A 51 -3.63 12.38 -1.54
N THR A 52 -2.87 11.52 -2.23
CA THR A 52 -3.10 10.07 -2.26
C THR A 52 -2.42 9.36 -1.09
N GLN A 53 -2.55 9.93 0.12
CA GLN A 53 -2.00 9.37 1.35
C GLN A 53 -2.58 7.98 1.66
N TYR A 54 -3.88 7.81 1.37
CA TYR A 54 -4.60 6.56 1.54
C TYR A 54 -4.81 5.86 0.20
N TRP A 55 -5.28 4.61 0.25
CA TRP A 55 -5.54 3.83 -0.96
C TRP A 55 -6.75 4.32 -1.75
N TRP A 56 -7.68 5.05 -1.12
CA TRP A 56 -8.77 5.70 -1.82
C TRP A 56 -8.36 7.08 -2.35
N ALA A 57 -8.97 7.48 -3.47
CA ALA A 57 -8.69 8.76 -4.10
C ALA A 57 -9.20 9.92 -3.23
N PRO A 58 -8.47 11.06 -3.21
CA PRO A 58 -8.83 12.26 -2.45
C PRO A 58 -10.19 12.86 -2.84
N GLN A 59 -10.67 12.56 -4.05
CA GLN A 59 -11.96 13.03 -4.55
C GLN A 59 -12.70 11.87 -5.22
N SER A 60 -14.02 11.93 -5.18
CA SER A 60 -14.88 11.05 -5.97
C SER A 60 -15.12 11.64 -7.36
N VAL A 61 -15.42 10.78 -8.32
CA VAL A 61 -15.82 11.13 -9.69
C VAL A 61 -17.07 10.33 -9.99
N ASP A 62 -18.14 11.01 -10.43
CA ASP A 62 -19.43 10.40 -10.77
C ASP A 62 -20.00 9.48 -9.68
N GLY A 63 -19.89 9.92 -8.41
CA GLY A 63 -20.38 9.16 -7.25
C GLY A 63 -19.56 7.90 -6.93
N LYS A 64 -18.45 7.66 -7.62
CA LYS A 64 -17.52 6.57 -7.35
C LYS A 64 -16.20 7.10 -6.81
N ARG A 65 -15.57 6.34 -5.93
CA ARG A 65 -14.20 6.61 -5.47
C ARG A 65 -13.28 5.51 -5.96
N ARG A 66 -12.17 5.92 -6.57
CA ARG A 66 -11.12 4.99 -7.01
C ARG A 66 -10.34 4.51 -5.79
N LEU A 67 -10.10 3.21 -5.69
CA LEU A 67 -9.15 2.61 -4.75
C LEU A 67 -7.97 2.03 -5.52
N SER A 68 -6.77 2.22 -5.00
CA SER A 68 -5.54 1.65 -5.54
C SER A 68 -4.61 1.21 -4.42
N ALA A 69 -4.33 -0.09 -4.32
CA ALA A 69 -3.35 -0.58 -3.36
C ALA A 69 -1.94 -0.19 -3.80
N ARG A 70 -1.15 0.30 -2.85
CA ARG A 70 0.20 0.83 -3.10
C ARG A 70 1.15 0.35 -2.03
N TYR A 71 2.36 -0.03 -2.46
CA TYR A 71 3.52 -0.18 -1.59
C TYR A 71 4.77 0.32 -2.31
N GLY A 72 5.68 0.94 -1.56
CA GLY A 72 6.88 1.57 -2.12
C GLY A 72 6.55 2.69 -3.13
N GLY A 73 5.43 3.41 -2.93
CA GLY A 73 4.99 4.49 -3.82
C GLY A 73 4.41 4.06 -5.17
N LYS A 74 4.48 2.78 -5.54
CA LYS A 74 3.94 2.24 -6.79
C LYS A 74 2.62 1.50 -6.56
N VAL A 75 1.66 1.70 -7.47
CA VAL A 75 0.40 0.95 -7.52
C VAL A 75 0.67 -0.50 -7.89
N VAL A 76 0.01 -1.43 -7.21
CA VAL A 76 0.06 -2.86 -7.52
C VAL A 76 -0.86 -3.15 -8.70
N GLU A 77 -0.36 -3.88 -9.69
CA GLU A 77 -1.16 -4.26 -10.85
C GLU A 77 -2.33 -5.16 -10.42
N GLY A 78 -3.52 -4.92 -10.96
CA GLY A 78 -4.74 -5.64 -10.58
C GLY A 78 -5.42 -5.17 -9.27
N PHE A 79 -4.74 -4.38 -8.42
CA PHE A 79 -5.34 -3.83 -7.19
C PHE A 79 -5.86 -2.41 -7.40
N ILE A 80 -6.70 -2.24 -8.41
CA ILE A 80 -7.39 -0.98 -8.68
C ILE A 80 -8.87 -1.30 -8.89
N THR A 81 -9.73 -0.58 -8.19
CA THR A 81 -11.19 -0.70 -8.35
C THR A 81 -11.88 0.64 -8.14
N TYR A 82 -13.15 0.72 -8.50
CA TYR A 82 -14.04 1.81 -8.17
C TYR A 82 -15.11 1.32 -7.23
N ALA A 83 -15.19 1.92 -6.04
CA ALA A 83 -16.26 1.68 -5.08
C ALA A 83 -17.27 2.83 -5.13
N ASP A 84 -18.46 2.59 -4.57
CA ASP A 84 -19.37 3.69 -4.25
C ASP A 84 -18.71 4.71 -3.32
N ASN A 85 -19.04 5.99 -3.52
CA ASN A 85 -18.59 7.08 -2.66
C ASN A 85 -19.32 7.06 -1.31
N SER A 86 -19.14 6.00 -0.54
CA SER A 86 -19.67 5.82 0.82
C SER A 86 -18.59 5.18 1.72
N LEU A 87 -18.73 5.36 3.04
CA LEU A 87 -17.82 4.72 4.00
C LEU A 87 -17.87 3.19 3.88
N GLU A 88 -19.06 2.63 3.69
CA GLU A 88 -19.29 1.20 3.48
C GLU A 88 -18.64 0.71 2.18
N GLY A 89 -18.88 1.39 1.05
CA GLY A 89 -18.33 0.96 -0.24
C GLY A 89 -16.79 0.98 -0.27
N VAL A 90 -16.18 2.01 0.32
CA VAL A 90 -14.72 2.09 0.44
C VAL A 90 -14.20 1.01 1.40
N ARG A 91 -14.87 0.79 2.54
CA ARG A 91 -14.52 -0.25 3.52
C ARG A 91 -14.56 -1.64 2.89
N ASP A 92 -15.62 -1.97 2.17
CA ASP A 92 -15.78 -3.27 1.52
C ASP A 92 -14.68 -3.51 0.49
N ALA A 93 -14.35 -2.50 -0.32
CA ALA A 93 -13.26 -2.60 -1.27
C ALA A 93 -11.89 -2.80 -0.58
N LEU A 94 -11.64 -2.13 0.55
CA LEU A 94 -10.44 -2.35 1.37
C LEU A 94 -10.41 -3.76 1.99
N GLN A 95 -11.54 -4.26 2.47
CA GLN A 95 -11.66 -5.61 3.03
C GLN A 95 -11.41 -6.68 1.96
N ASN A 96 -11.92 -6.48 0.74
CA ASN A 96 -11.65 -7.37 -0.40
C ASN A 96 -10.16 -7.40 -0.75
N PHE A 97 -9.50 -6.23 -0.82
CA PHE A 97 -8.05 -6.18 -1.04
C PHE A 97 -7.30 -6.87 0.10
N HIS A 98 -7.67 -6.61 1.34
CA HIS A 98 -7.08 -7.25 2.51
C HIS A 98 -7.21 -8.78 2.46
N ALA A 99 -8.40 -9.31 2.13
CA ALA A 99 -8.64 -10.74 2.00
C ALA A 99 -7.76 -11.37 0.91
N ILE A 100 -7.68 -10.77 -0.28
CA ILE A 100 -6.82 -11.25 -1.37
C ILE A 100 -5.34 -11.29 -0.92
N ILE A 101 -4.85 -10.23 -0.27
CA ILE A 101 -3.47 -10.17 0.22
C ILE A 101 -3.24 -11.22 1.32
N LYS A 102 -4.21 -11.41 2.20
CA LYS A 102 -4.13 -12.40 3.29
C LYS A 102 -4.08 -13.83 2.75
N ASP A 103 -4.91 -14.15 1.77
CA ASP A 103 -5.03 -15.49 1.17
C ASP A 103 -3.89 -15.81 0.18
N SER A 104 -3.23 -14.78 -0.35
CA SER A 104 -2.03 -14.93 -1.17
C SER A 104 -0.81 -15.42 -0.38
N THR A 105 0.23 -15.91 -1.07
CA THR A 105 1.51 -16.36 -0.46
C THR A 105 2.69 -15.54 -0.99
N ASP A 106 3.82 -15.49 -0.29
CA ASP A 106 4.99 -14.76 -0.80
C ASP A 106 5.45 -15.23 -2.19
N GLU A 107 5.22 -16.52 -2.51
CA GLU A 107 5.45 -17.10 -3.84
C GLU A 107 4.54 -16.48 -4.91
N THR A 108 3.25 -16.24 -4.61
CA THR A 108 2.34 -15.55 -5.55
C THR A 108 2.77 -14.12 -5.87
N TRP A 109 3.57 -13.50 -5.00
CA TRP A 109 4.09 -12.14 -5.19
C TRP A 109 5.46 -12.11 -5.89
N ALA A 110 6.12 -13.26 -6.07
CA ALA A 110 7.43 -13.31 -6.73
C ALA A 110 7.36 -12.76 -8.18
N ALA A 111 6.28 -13.06 -8.90
CA ALA A 111 6.06 -12.56 -10.26
C ALA A 111 5.83 -11.04 -10.30
N GLU A 112 5.11 -10.47 -9.34
CA GLU A 112 4.90 -9.01 -9.24
C GLU A 112 6.21 -8.28 -8.90
N GLU A 113 7.04 -8.85 -8.02
CA GLU A 113 8.36 -8.31 -7.72
C GLU A 113 9.30 -8.35 -8.93
N GLU A 114 9.31 -9.46 -9.67
CA GLU A 114 10.09 -9.60 -10.90
C GLU A 114 9.65 -8.59 -11.97
N ARG A 115 8.33 -8.40 -12.14
CA ARG A 115 7.78 -7.38 -13.03
C ARG A 115 8.21 -5.98 -12.62
N ARG A 116 8.19 -5.65 -11.33
CA ARG A 116 8.59 -4.34 -10.80
C ARG A 116 10.08 -4.05 -10.93
N ARG A 117 10.95 -5.07 -10.86
CA ARG A 117 12.40 -4.89 -11.08
C ARG A 117 12.74 -4.53 -12.52
N LYS A 118 11.91 -4.94 -13.48
CA LYS A 118 12.08 -4.67 -14.91
C LYS A 118 11.56 -3.29 -15.36
N LYS A 119 11.00 -2.50 -14.44
CA LYS A 119 10.24 -1.27 -14.73
C LYS A 119 10.69 -0.08 -13.88
#